data_AF-A0A2G6SCE0-F1
#
_entry.id   AF-A0A2G6SCE0-F1
#
_cell.length_a   1.000
_cell.length_b   1.000
_cell.length_c   1.000
_cell.angle_alpha   90.00
_cell.angle_beta   90.00
_cell.angle_gamma   90.00
#
_symmetry.space_group_name_H-M   'P 1'
#
loop_
_entity.id
_entity.type
_entity.pdbx_description
1 polymer ?
#
loop_
_entity_poly.entity_id
_entity_poly.type
_entity_poly.pdbx_seq_one_letter_code
_entity_poly.pdbx_strand_id
1 'polypeptide(L)' 'MTTYHAPHFDPTVDEIETLKQLEMGEVITLPHALKDHVSGRLLEWGFITKGTGGELAITASGRQLIRRQDN' A
#
# COMPACT_ATOMS: atom_id res chain seq x y z
N MET A 1 0.19 -2.11 -25.46
CA MET A 1 1.13 -2.05 -24.32
C MET A 1 0.57 -2.98 -23.27
N THR A 2 1.07 -4.22 -23.19
CA THR A 2 0.61 -5.21 -22.21
C THR A 2 1.25 -4.87 -20.87
N THR A 3 0.49 -4.27 -19.96
CA THR A 3 0.92 -4.13 -18.57
C THR A 3 1.15 -5.54 -18.04
N TYR A 4 2.40 -5.89 -17.78
CA TYR A 4 2.78 -7.23 -17.36
C TYR A 4 2.40 -7.35 -15.89
N HIS A 5 1.23 -7.90 -15.60
CA HIS A 5 0.83 -8.20 -14.23
C HIS A 5 1.57 -9.48 -13.82
N ALA A 6 2.62 -9.35 -13.02
CA ALA A 6 3.23 -10.50 -12.39
C ALA A 6 2.13 -11.29 -11.65
N PRO A 7 2.12 -12.64 -11.71
CA PRO A 7 1.10 -13.43 -11.03
C PRO A 7 1.16 -13.31 -9.50
N HIS A 8 2.24 -12.74 -8.97
CA HIS A 8 2.45 -12.51 -7.55
C HIS A 8 2.83 -11.05 -7.29
N PHE A 9 2.24 -10.46 -6.26
CA PHE A 9 2.63 -9.15 -5.78
C PHE A 9 3.84 -9.29 -4.86
N ASP A 10 4.99 -8.83 -5.32
CA ASP A 10 6.18 -8.69 -4.50
C ASP A 10 6.30 -7.21 -4.07
N PRO A 11 5.98 -6.90 -2.79
CA PRO A 11 6.12 -5.55 -2.24
C PRO A 11 7.60 -5.22 -2.00
N THR A 12 8.00 -3.99 -2.31
CA THR A 12 9.29 -3.48 -1.87
C THR A 12 9.28 -3.16 -0.37
N VAL A 13 10.48 -2.93 0.21
CA VAL A 13 10.62 -2.52 1.61
C VAL A 13 9.82 -1.24 1.90
N ASP A 14 9.89 -0.24 1.02
CA ASP A 14 9.15 1.02 1.16
C ASP A 14 7.62 0.81 1.14
N GLU A 15 7.14 -0.12 0.30
CA GLU A 15 5.71 -0.50 0.25
C GLU A 15 5.27 -1.14 1.57
N ILE A 16 6.11 -1.98 2.17
CA ILE A 16 5.82 -2.58 3.48
C ILE A 16 5.89 -1.53 4.60
N GLU A 17 6.86 -0.62 4.57
CA GLU A 17 6.97 0.45 5.56
C GLU A 17 5.75 1.37 5.53
N THR A 18 5.31 1.79 4.34
CA THR A 18 4.09 2.56 4.14
C THR A 18 2.86 1.84 4.73
N LEU A 19 2.72 0.54 4.47
CA LEU A 19 1.63 -0.25 5.06
C LEU A 19 1.73 -0.32 6.58
N LYS A 20 2.93 -0.49 7.14
CA LYS A 20 3.15 -0.50 8.60
C LYS A 20 2.78 0.83 9.25
N GLN A 21 3.15 1.95 8.63
CA GLN A 21 2.77 3.29 9.10
C GLN A 21 1.24 3.47 9.12
N LEU A 22 0.56 3.07 8.04
CA LEU A 22 -0.91 3.08 7.99
C LEU A 22 -1.55 2.17 9.03
N GLU A 23 -0.95 1.01 9.32
CA GLU A 23 -1.40 0.10 10.38
C GLU A 23 -1.24 0.71 11.79
N MET A 24 -0.17 1.46 12.01
CA MET A 24 0.06 2.22 13.25
C MET A 24 -0.88 3.43 13.42
N GLY A 25 -1.68 3.75 12.39
CA GLY A 25 -2.62 4.87 12.40
C GLY A 25 -2.02 6.18 11.90
N GLU A 26 -0.86 6.16 11.23
CA GLU A 26 -0.36 7.34 10.54
C GLU A 26 -1.26 7.70 9.36
N VAL A 27 -1.56 8.99 9.24
CA VAL A 27 -2.40 9.53 8.17
C VAL A 27 -1.51 9.89 6.99
N ILE A 28 -1.38 8.97 6.04
CA ILE A 28 -0.66 9.23 4.79
C ILE A 28 -1.64 9.78 3.77
N THR A 29 -1.38 10.99 3.24
CA THR A 29 -2.21 11.59 2.20
C THR A 29 -1.70 11.22 0.81
N LEU A 30 -2.61 11.07 -0.15
CA LEU A 30 -2.31 10.78 -1.55
C LEU A 30 -1.13 11.55 -2.15
N PRO A 31 -1.03 12.89 -2.06
CA PRO A 31 0.08 13.63 -2.65
C PRO A 31 1.43 13.34 -1.98
N HIS A 32 1.44 12.96 -0.70
CA HIS A 32 2.66 12.51 -0.02
C HIS A 32 3.07 11.13 -0.54
N ALA A 33 2.10 10.24 -0.67
CA ALA A 33 2.30 8.84 -1.01
C ALA A 33 2.55 8.59 -2.52
N LEU A 34 2.15 9.55 -3.36
CA LEU A 34 2.46 9.58 -4.79
C LEU A 34 3.91 9.99 -5.05
N LYS A 35 4.56 10.76 -4.15
CA LYS A 35 5.98 11.08 -4.28
C LYS A 35 6.86 9.84 -4.19
N ASP A 36 6.47 8.87 -3.36
CA ASP A 36 7.20 7.62 -3.16
C ASP A 36 6.82 6.49 -4.14
N HIS A 37 5.94 6.74 -5.11
CA HIS A 37 5.43 5.74 -6.09
C HIS A 37 4.73 4.49 -5.49
N VAL A 38 4.83 4.28 -4.19
CA VAL A 38 4.32 3.13 -3.44
C VAL A 38 2.80 3.07 -3.42
N SER A 39 2.12 4.21 -3.38
CA SER A 39 0.66 4.21 -3.29
C SER A 39 -0.09 3.84 -4.55
N GLY A 40 0.55 3.92 -5.72
CA GLY A 40 -0.07 3.47 -6.97
C GLY A 40 -0.28 1.96 -6.94
N ARG A 41 0.80 1.21 -6.75
CA ARG A 41 0.77 -0.27 -6.72
C ARG A 41 -0.08 -0.80 -5.57
N LEU A 42 0.08 -0.27 -4.36
CA LEU A 42 -0.71 -0.72 -3.21
C LEU A 42 -2.21 -0.51 -3.43
N LEU A 43 -2.61 0.55 -4.13
CA LEU A 43 -4.01 0.81 -4.47
C LEU A 43 -4.50 -0.12 -5.58
N GLU A 44 -3.71 -0.32 -6.65
CA GLU A 44 -4.09 -1.20 -7.77
C GLU A 44 -4.33 -2.64 -7.32
N TRP A 45 -3.55 -3.11 -6.34
CA TRP A 45 -3.69 -4.45 -5.76
C TRP A 45 -4.69 -4.52 -4.59
N GLY A 46 -5.24 -3.38 -4.16
CA GLY A 46 -6.23 -3.31 -3.08
C GLY A 46 -5.67 -3.53 -1.67
N PHE A 47 -4.39 -3.26 -1.44
CA PHE A 47 -3.79 -3.27 -0.09
C PHE A 47 -4.13 -2.01 0.70
N ILE A 48 -4.33 -0.88 0.01
CA ILE A 48 -4.81 0.37 0.59
C ILE A 48 -6.06 0.85 -0.14
N THR A 49 -6.82 1.72 0.53
CA THR A 49 -7.97 2.42 -0.05
C THR A 49 -7.85 3.91 0.17
N LYS A 50 -8.55 4.70 -0.67
CA LYS A 50 -8.66 6.14 -0.53
C LYS A 50 -9.87 6.45 0.35
N GLY A 51 -9.62 7.09 1.49
CA GLY A 51 -10.66 7.64 2.35
C GLY A 51 -11.29 8.88 1.74
N THR A 52 -12.43 9.29 2.32
CA THR A 52 -13.24 10.41 1.83
C THR A 52 -12.51 11.76 1.88
N GLY A 53 -11.50 11.90 2.76
CA GLY A 53 -10.66 13.09 2.89
C GLY A 53 -9.39 13.09 2.02
N GLY A 54 -9.18 12.07 1.18
CA GLY A 54 -7.94 11.92 0.41
C GLY A 54 -6.77 11.33 1.23
N GLU A 55 -7.04 10.92 2.46
CA GLU A 55 -6.17 10.05 3.24
C GLU A 55 -6.18 8.62 2.71
N LEU A 56 -5.09 7.90 2.92
CA LEU A 56 -4.98 6.49 2.62
C LEU A 56 -5.30 5.69 3.88
N ALA A 57 -6.01 4.59 3.70
CA ALA A 57 -6.33 3.66 4.77
C ALA A 57 -5.90 2.25 4.36
N ILE A 58 -5.26 1.53 5.28
CA ILE A 58 -4.88 0.14 5.06
C ILE A 58 -6.09 -0.78 5.08
N THR A 59 -6.16 -1.71 4.12
CA THR A 59 -7.22 -2.71 4.05
C THR A 59 -6.87 -3.96 4.86
N ALA A 60 -7.82 -4.90 4.99
CA ALA A 60 -7.54 -6.20 5.58
C ALA A 60 -6.44 -6.97 4.81
N SER A 61 -6.41 -6.86 3.48
CA SER A 61 -5.39 -7.49 2.63
C SER A 61 -4.00 -6.91 2.87
N GLY A 62 -3.90 -5.58 3.03
CA GLY A 62 -2.63 -4.92 3.36
C GLY A 62 -2.08 -5.39 4.70
N ARG A 63 -2.93 -5.52 5.71
CA ARG A 63 -2.53 -6.04 7.04
C ARG A 63 -2.06 -7.49 6.99
N GLN A 64 -2.72 -8.33 6.17
CA GLN A 64 -2.25 -9.70 5.94
C GLN A 64 -0.89 -9.74 5.24
N LEU A 65 -0.61 -8.80 4.33
CA LEU A 65 0.67 -8.70 3.64
C LEU A 65 1.80 -8.36 4.62
N ILE A 66 1.62 -7.34 5.48
CA ILE A 66 2.60 -6.98 6.52
C ILE A 66 2.92 -8.21 7.39
N ARG A 67 1.90 -8.89 7.91
CA ARG A 67 2.06 -10.07 8.78
C ARG A 67 2.82 -11.22 8.12
N ARG A 68 2.71 -11.38 6.80
CA ARG A 68 3.45 -12.38 6.04
C ARG A 68 4.92 -12.04 5.87
N GLN A 69 5.26 -10.75 5.83
CA GLN A 69 6.65 -10.29 5.68
C GLN A 69 7.39 -10.20 7.02
N ASP A 70 6.66 -10.07 8.12
CA ASP A 70 7.21 -9.99 9.48
C ASP A 70 7.61 -11.36 10.07
N ASN A 71 7.26 -12.46 9.39
CA ASN A 71 7.51 -13.84 9.82
C ASN A 71 8.58 -14.52 8.95
#